data_AF-A0A926A6K2-F1
#
_entry.id   AF-A0A926A6K2-F1
#
_cell.length_a   1.000
_cell.length_b   1.000
_cell.length_c   1.000
_cell.angle_alpha   90.00
_cell.angle_beta   90.00
_cell.angle_gamma   90.00
#
_symmetry.space_group_name_H-M   'P 1'
#
loop_
_entity.id
_entity.type
_entity.pdbx_description
1 polymer ?
#
loop_
_entity_poly.entity_id
_entity_poly.type
_entity_poly.pdbx_seq_one_letter_code
_entity_poly.pdbx_strand_id
1 'polypeptide(L)'
;MRLAPRVRALGDSPRLREKEALYLAVATDRFEQLVAEADVLATSDDPAALLTQLSRMIATGAENVAVKSALTAAEFDLRAAAPTVAADLTRQVANLLDRAQAAGVVRDDVVVDEVMALVAGAFAAIRHAGAESSRERSAHIARIILDGLRPRPA
;
A
#
# COMPACT_ATOMS: atom_id res chain seq x y z
N MET A 1 30.24 -42.23 -16.69
CA MET A 1 29.71 -42.17 -15.31
C MET A 1 29.03 -40.81 -15.13
N ARG A 2 27.70 -40.73 -15.27
CA ARG A 2 26.91 -39.49 -15.17
C ARG A 2 26.62 -39.19 -13.69
N LEU A 3 26.94 -37.99 -13.22
CA LEU A 3 26.38 -37.42 -12.00
C LEU A 3 25.58 -36.17 -12.39
N ALA A 4 24.27 -36.24 -12.15
CA ALA A 4 23.30 -35.18 -12.41
C ALA A 4 23.29 -34.14 -11.25
N PRO A 5 22.80 -32.92 -11.49
CA PRO A 5 22.78 -31.84 -10.51
C PRO A 5 21.60 -32.02 -9.55
N ARG A 6 21.81 -31.77 -8.25
CA ARG A 6 20.72 -31.60 -7.28
C ARG A 6 20.70 -30.15 -6.78
N VAL A 7 20.03 -29.30 -7.55
CA VAL A 7 19.49 -28.02 -7.08
C VAL A 7 17.96 -28.12 -7.24
N ARG A 8 17.27 -28.67 -6.24
CA ARG A 8 15.83 -28.41 -6.03
C ARG A 8 15.40 -28.82 -4.63
N ALA A 9 14.50 -27.99 -4.08
CA ALA A 9 13.74 -28.12 -2.85
C ALA A 9 14.37 -27.55 -1.56
N LEU A 10 14.55 -26.22 -1.54
CA LEU A 10 14.53 -25.44 -0.29
C LEU A 10 13.34 -24.47 -0.23
N GLY A 11 12.30 -24.67 -1.05
CA GLY A 11 11.15 -23.77 -1.18
C GLY A 11 9.89 -24.17 -0.42
N ASP A 12 9.84 -25.37 0.19
CA ASP A 12 8.59 -25.95 0.73
C ASP A 12 8.70 -26.38 2.20
N SER A 13 9.34 -25.57 3.05
CA SER A 13 9.30 -25.84 4.50
C SER A 13 7.95 -25.42 5.09
N PRO A 14 7.16 -26.34 5.70
CA PRO A 14 5.82 -26.04 6.22
C PRO A 14 5.81 -24.93 7.29
N ARG A 15 6.90 -24.78 8.04
CA ARG A 15 7.07 -23.69 9.03
C ARG A 15 7.18 -22.30 8.39
N LEU A 16 7.69 -22.21 7.15
CA LEU A 16 7.80 -20.94 6.43
C LEU A 16 6.39 -20.47 6.01
N ARG A 17 5.57 -21.39 5.48
CA ARG A 17 4.17 -21.11 5.10
C ARG A 17 3.31 -20.70 6.28
N GLU A 18 3.50 -21.31 7.44
CA GLU A 18 2.75 -20.97 8.66
C GLU A 18 3.11 -19.56 9.19
N LYS A 19 4.39 -19.18 9.08
CA LYS A 19 4.86 -17.83 9.42
C LYS A 19 4.37 -16.78 8.41
N GLU A 20 4.39 -17.10 7.11
CA GLU A 20 3.84 -16.26 6.04
C GLU A 20 2.33 -16.06 6.19
N ALA A 21 1.58 -17.12 6.53
CA ALA A 21 0.16 -17.05 6.82
C ALA A 21 -0.15 -16.17 8.04
N LEU A 22 0.66 -16.26 9.12
CA LEU A 22 0.52 -15.39 10.28
C LEU A 22 0.81 -13.92 9.93
N TYR A 23 1.87 -13.65 9.16
CA TYR A 23 2.15 -12.29 8.71
C TYR A 23 1.05 -11.73 7.82
N LEU A 24 0.48 -12.56 6.95
CA LEU A 24 -0.65 -12.18 6.13
C LEU A 24 -1.88 -11.85 6.98
N ALA A 25 -2.20 -12.66 7.99
CA ALA A 25 -3.31 -12.40 8.89
C ALA A 25 -3.13 -11.07 9.66
N VAL A 26 -1.94 -10.81 10.20
CA VAL A 26 -1.64 -9.54 10.89
C VAL A 26 -1.64 -8.35 9.92
N ALA A 27 -1.17 -8.53 8.69
CA ALA A 27 -1.22 -7.49 7.67
C ALA A 27 -2.68 -7.18 7.28
N THR A 28 -3.51 -8.20 7.14
CA THR A 28 -4.95 -8.09 6.83
C THR A 28 -5.68 -7.30 7.91
N ASP A 29 -5.52 -7.66 9.18
CA ASP A 29 -6.07 -6.93 10.33
C ASP A 29 -5.65 -5.45 10.33
N ARG A 30 -4.38 -5.17 10.00
CA ARG A 30 -3.91 -3.78 9.92
C ARG A 30 -4.51 -3.01 8.74
N PHE A 31 -4.73 -3.67 7.61
CA PHE A 31 -5.41 -3.05 6.46
C PHE A 31 -6.90 -2.84 6.74
N GLU A 32 -7.57 -3.76 7.44
CA GLU A 32 -8.95 -3.57 7.92
C GLU A 32 -9.06 -2.40 8.89
N GLN A 33 -8.07 -2.20 9.76
CA GLN A 33 -8.01 -1.02 10.62
C GLN A 33 -7.82 0.27 9.80
N LEU A 34 -7.01 0.26 8.73
CA LEU A 34 -6.89 1.40 7.82
C LEU A 34 -8.21 1.71 7.09
N VAL A 35 -9.00 0.68 6.77
CA VAL A 35 -10.36 0.83 6.21
C VAL A 35 -11.28 1.49 7.23
N ALA A 36 -11.31 1.00 8.47
CA ALA A 36 -12.15 1.57 9.52
C ALA A 36 -11.77 3.02 9.86
N GLU A 37 -10.48 3.35 9.87
CA GLU A 37 -10.00 4.73 10.06
C GLU A 37 -10.36 5.65 8.88
N ALA A 38 -10.43 5.11 7.66
CA ALA A 38 -10.85 5.84 6.47
C ALA A 38 -12.34 6.20 6.51
N ASP A 39 -13.20 5.34 7.06
CA ASP A 39 -14.63 5.63 7.22
C ASP A 39 -14.84 6.85 8.11
N VAL A 40 -14.02 7.02 9.15
CA VAL A 40 -14.03 8.23 9.98
C VAL A 40 -13.64 9.46 9.18
N LEU A 41 -12.60 9.38 8.33
CA LEU A 41 -12.21 10.49 7.44
C LEU A 41 -13.28 10.76 6.37
N ALA A 42 -14.01 9.75 5.90
CA ALA A 42 -15.09 9.91 4.95
C ALA A 42 -16.25 10.73 5.52
N THR A 43 -16.45 10.72 6.85
CA THR A 43 -17.43 11.60 7.52
C THR A 43 -16.96 13.06 7.65
N SER A 44 -15.69 13.35 7.41
CA SER A 44 -15.18 14.72 7.35
C SER A 44 -15.46 15.34 5.98
N ASP A 45 -15.87 16.61 5.94
CA ASP A 45 -16.00 17.40 4.70
C ASP A 45 -14.65 17.87 4.13
N ASP A 46 -13.52 17.47 4.72
CA ASP A 46 -12.19 17.89 4.29
C ASP A 46 -11.84 17.36 2.87
N PRO A 47 -11.64 18.24 1.88
CA PRO A 47 -11.19 17.85 0.53
C PRO A 47 -9.83 17.16 0.53
N ALA A 48 -8.96 17.44 1.51
CA ALA A 48 -7.62 16.84 1.62
C ALA A 48 -7.64 15.43 2.26
N ALA A 49 -8.82 14.89 2.57
CA ALA A 49 -8.98 13.57 3.18
C ALA A 49 -8.31 12.45 2.35
N LEU A 50 -8.38 12.52 1.01
CA LEU A 50 -7.71 11.54 0.14
C LEU A 50 -6.19 11.52 0.39
N LEU A 51 -5.50 12.66 0.29
CA LEU A 51 -4.04 12.73 0.42
C LEU A 51 -3.59 12.29 1.82
N THR A 52 -4.40 12.62 2.83
CA THR A 52 -4.20 12.17 4.21
C THR A 52 -4.31 10.66 4.32
N GLN A 53 -5.34 10.05 3.74
CA GLN A 53 -5.54 8.61 3.74
C GLN A 53 -4.40 7.88 3.02
N LEU A 54 -4.01 8.34 1.83
CA LEU A 54 -2.90 7.75 1.08
C LEU A 54 -1.58 7.82 1.84
N SER A 55 -1.30 8.96 2.49
CA SER A 55 -0.12 9.13 3.34
C SER A 55 -0.09 8.13 4.50
N ARG A 56 -1.24 7.89 5.15
CA ARG A 56 -1.38 6.92 6.24
C ARG A 56 -1.20 5.48 5.78
N MET A 57 -1.74 5.13 4.62
CA MET A 57 -1.54 3.81 4.00
C MET A 57 -0.05 3.54 3.78
N ILE A 58 0.68 4.49 3.18
CA ILE A 58 2.11 4.36 2.92
C ILE A 58 2.93 4.31 4.22
N ALA A 59 2.63 5.17 5.19
CA ALA A 59 3.34 5.17 6.48
C ALA A 59 3.13 3.84 7.23
N THR A 60 1.89 3.35 7.26
CA THR A 60 1.55 2.09 7.94
C THR A 60 2.27 0.89 7.31
N GLY A 61 2.32 0.82 5.98
CA GLY A 61 3.04 -0.25 5.30
C GLY A 61 4.56 -0.15 5.45
N ALA A 62 5.13 1.05 5.58
CA ALA A 62 6.57 1.22 5.82
C ALA A 62 7.00 0.84 7.24
N GLU A 63 6.14 1.04 8.24
CA GLU A 63 6.49 0.85 9.65
C GLU A 63 6.26 -0.58 10.14
N ASN A 64 5.19 -1.24 9.71
CA ASN A 64 4.77 -2.51 10.27
C ASN A 64 5.53 -3.70 9.63
N VAL A 65 6.31 -4.43 10.45
CA VAL A 65 7.12 -5.58 10.00
C VAL A 65 6.27 -6.72 9.41
N ALA A 66 5.08 -6.95 9.94
CA ALA A 66 4.16 -7.96 9.40
C ALA A 66 3.62 -7.54 8.04
N VAL A 67 3.22 -6.27 7.88
CA VAL A 67 2.79 -5.72 6.59
C VAL A 67 3.93 -5.77 5.58
N LYS A 68 5.15 -5.35 5.95
CA LYS A 68 6.34 -5.46 5.08
C LYS A 68 6.61 -6.89 4.63
N SER A 69 6.48 -7.85 5.55
CA SER A 69 6.73 -9.27 5.24
C SER A 69 5.67 -9.82 4.29
N ALA A 70 4.39 -9.53 4.55
CA ALA A 70 3.29 -9.95 3.67
C ALA A 70 3.37 -9.29 2.29
N LEU A 71 3.63 -7.99 2.23
CA LEU A 71 3.83 -7.28 0.97
C LEU A 71 5.06 -7.81 0.23
N THR A 72 6.18 -8.08 0.90
CA THR A 72 7.36 -8.66 0.24
C THR A 72 7.08 -10.04 -0.35
N ALA A 73 6.29 -10.89 0.33
CA ALA A 73 5.89 -12.19 -0.18
C ALA A 73 4.95 -12.10 -1.38
N ALA A 74 4.18 -11.01 -1.48
CA ALA A 74 3.24 -10.73 -2.58
C ALA A 74 3.79 -9.70 -3.60
N GLU A 75 5.10 -9.49 -3.66
CA GLU A 75 5.75 -8.52 -4.56
C GLU A 75 5.19 -7.08 -4.47
N PHE A 76 4.73 -6.70 -3.28
CA PHE A 76 4.08 -5.43 -2.93
C PHE A 76 2.73 -5.20 -3.61
N ASP A 77 2.11 -6.26 -4.11
CA ASP A 77 0.73 -6.23 -4.60
C ASP A 77 -0.26 -6.68 -3.52
N LEU A 78 -0.97 -5.70 -2.95
CA LEU A 78 -2.01 -5.97 -1.96
C LEU A 78 -3.17 -6.80 -2.53
N ARG A 79 -3.45 -6.70 -3.84
CA ARG A 79 -4.53 -7.47 -4.50
C ARG A 79 -4.23 -8.97 -4.49
N ALA A 80 -2.95 -9.34 -4.58
CA ALA A 80 -2.51 -10.73 -4.50
C ALA A 80 -2.53 -11.27 -3.06
N ALA A 81 -2.17 -10.43 -2.08
CA ALA A 81 -2.11 -10.82 -0.67
C ALA A 81 -3.50 -10.94 -0.02
N ALA A 82 -4.33 -9.92 -0.16
CA ALA A 82 -5.61 -9.79 0.55
C ALA A 82 -6.68 -9.16 -0.37
N PRO A 83 -7.25 -9.93 -1.32
CA PRO A 83 -8.10 -9.40 -2.39
C PRO A 83 -9.36 -8.69 -1.89
N THR A 84 -10.02 -9.21 -0.86
CA THR A 84 -11.22 -8.59 -0.27
C THR A 84 -10.88 -7.23 0.34
N VAL A 85 -9.82 -7.17 1.14
CA VAL A 85 -9.40 -5.91 1.78
C VAL A 85 -8.89 -4.90 0.75
N ALA A 86 -8.20 -5.37 -0.29
CA ALA A 86 -7.79 -4.54 -1.41
C ALA A 86 -9.01 -3.92 -2.14
N ALA A 87 -10.07 -4.70 -2.36
CA ALA A 87 -11.30 -4.21 -2.98
C ALA A 87 -12.02 -3.17 -2.10
N ASP A 88 -12.04 -3.39 -0.78
CA ASP A 88 -12.65 -2.46 0.17
C ASP A 88 -11.88 -1.14 0.27
N LEU A 89 -10.56 -1.20 0.37
CA LEU A 89 -9.68 -0.03 0.30
C LEU A 89 -9.85 0.72 -1.03
N THR A 90 -9.87 0.00 -2.15
CA THR A 90 -10.04 0.60 -3.47
C THR A 90 -11.37 1.37 -3.55
N ARG A 91 -12.47 0.79 -3.07
CA ARG A 91 -13.78 1.45 -3.06
C ARG A 91 -13.79 2.71 -2.19
N GLN A 92 -13.18 2.68 -1.01
CA GLN A 92 -13.08 3.87 -0.16
C GLN A 92 -12.21 4.96 -0.79
N VAL A 93 -11.06 4.59 -1.36
CA VAL A 93 -10.17 5.54 -2.06
C VAL A 93 -10.88 6.15 -3.26
N ALA A 94 -11.69 5.38 -4.00
CA ALA A 94 -12.50 5.91 -5.10
C ALA A 94 -13.46 7.02 -4.62
N ASN A 95 -14.19 6.78 -3.52
CA ASN A 95 -15.11 7.77 -2.96
C ASN A 95 -14.38 9.06 -2.53
N LEU A 96 -13.20 8.93 -1.91
CA LEU A 96 -12.39 10.09 -1.53
C LEU A 96 -11.78 10.81 -2.74
N LEU A 97 -11.43 10.07 -3.80
CA LEU A 97 -10.90 10.61 -5.04
C LEU A 97 -11.94 11.48 -5.74
N ASP A 98 -13.16 10.98 -5.91
CA ASP A 98 -14.26 11.71 -6.54
C ASP A 98 -14.52 13.06 -5.82
N ARG A 99 -14.50 13.03 -4.48
CA ARG A 99 -14.67 14.24 -3.66
C ARG A 99 -13.49 15.21 -3.81
N ALA A 100 -12.26 14.71 -3.79
CA ALA A 100 -11.06 15.51 -3.93
C ALA A 100 -10.96 16.15 -5.33
N GLN A 101 -11.38 15.44 -6.37
CA GLN A 101 -11.48 15.94 -7.74
C GLN A 101 -12.58 16.99 -7.87
N ALA A 102 -13.77 16.75 -7.31
CA ALA A 102 -14.87 17.71 -7.30
C ALA A 102 -14.50 19.03 -6.59
N ALA A 103 -13.64 18.96 -5.57
CA ALA A 103 -13.11 20.12 -4.87
C ALA A 103 -11.88 20.77 -5.54
N GLY A 104 -11.38 20.20 -6.64
CA GLY A 104 -10.22 20.71 -7.37
C GLY A 104 -8.90 20.64 -6.61
N VAL A 105 -8.79 19.76 -5.60
CA VAL A 105 -7.53 19.56 -4.84
C VAL A 105 -6.68 18.42 -5.38
N VAL A 106 -7.23 17.64 -6.31
CA VAL A 106 -6.58 16.54 -7.03
C VAL A 106 -6.90 16.68 -8.51
N ARG A 107 -5.95 16.32 -9.37
CA ARG A 107 -6.13 16.30 -10.83
C ARG A 107 -7.26 15.34 -11.26
N ASP A 108 -7.98 15.69 -12.32
CA ASP A 108 -9.18 14.99 -12.80
C ASP A 108 -8.88 13.86 -13.81
N ASP A 109 -7.64 13.75 -14.28
CA ASP A 109 -7.20 12.77 -15.28
C ASP A 109 -6.58 11.50 -14.67
N VAL A 110 -6.86 11.20 -13.39
CA VAL A 110 -6.40 9.98 -12.71
C VAL A 110 -7.57 9.14 -12.23
N VAL A 111 -7.40 7.82 -12.31
CA VAL A 111 -8.39 6.85 -11.81
C VAL A 111 -7.90 6.14 -10.54
N VAL A 112 -8.83 5.56 -9.78
CA VAL A 112 -8.52 4.90 -8.50
C VAL A 112 -7.47 3.79 -8.63
N ASP A 113 -7.46 3.04 -9.74
CA ASP A 113 -6.48 1.97 -9.95
C ASP A 113 -5.05 2.51 -10.09
N GLU A 114 -4.88 3.68 -10.70
CA GLU A 114 -3.59 4.36 -10.80
C GLU A 114 -3.16 4.92 -9.45
N VAL A 115 -4.10 5.47 -8.67
CA VAL A 115 -3.83 5.93 -7.29
C VAL A 115 -3.35 4.76 -6.42
N MET A 116 -4.01 3.61 -6.50
CA MET A 116 -3.60 2.40 -5.78
C MET A 116 -2.25 1.87 -6.27
N ALA A 117 -1.97 1.97 -7.57
CA ALA A 117 -0.66 1.62 -8.13
C ALA A 117 0.45 2.55 -7.61
N LEU A 118 0.17 3.85 -7.42
CA LEU A 118 1.13 4.79 -6.82
C LEU A 118 1.43 4.46 -5.34
N VAL A 119 0.42 4.02 -4.58
CA VAL A 119 0.63 3.53 -3.21
C VAL A 119 1.55 2.31 -3.20
N ALA A 120 1.31 1.33 -4.08
CA ALA A 120 2.18 0.17 -4.23
C ALA A 120 3.61 0.58 -4.64
N GLY A 121 3.73 1.47 -5.62
CA GLY A 121 5.00 2.03 -6.09
C GLY A 121 5.77 2.79 -5.00
N ALA A 122 5.08 3.45 -4.08
CA ALA A 122 5.70 4.14 -2.95
C ALA A 122 6.43 3.16 -2.01
N PHE A 123 5.86 1.98 -1.74
CA PHE A 123 6.54 0.95 -0.95
C PHE A 123 7.83 0.48 -1.64
N ALA A 124 7.76 0.22 -2.95
CA ALA A 124 8.93 -0.17 -3.73
C ALA A 124 10.01 0.92 -3.71
N ALA A 125 9.63 2.20 -3.86
CA ALA A 125 10.55 3.33 -3.81
C ALA A 125 11.21 3.49 -2.44
N ILE A 126 10.44 3.39 -1.35
CA ILE A 126 10.93 3.46 0.03
C ILE A 126 11.96 2.36 0.30
N ARG A 127 11.66 1.13 -0.13
CA ARG A 127 12.58 -0.01 -0.03
C ARG A 127 13.85 0.21 -0.85
N HIS A 128 13.71 0.62 -2.12
CA HIS A 128 14.84 0.90 -2.99
C HIS A 128 15.77 1.96 -2.41
N ALA A 129 15.20 2.98 -1.76
CA ALA A 129 15.95 4.04 -1.08
C ALA A 129 16.52 3.64 0.30
N GLY A 130 16.28 2.40 0.77
CA GLY A 130 16.65 1.95 2.12
C GLY A 130 16.05 2.83 3.21
N ALA A 131 14.83 3.35 3.01
CA ALA A 131 14.18 4.33 3.89
C ALA A 131 13.20 3.71 4.89
N GLU A 132 13.07 2.38 4.93
CA GLU A 132 12.09 1.65 5.76
C GLU A 132 12.25 1.89 7.27
N SER A 133 13.46 2.23 7.72
CA SER A 133 13.76 2.54 9.13
C SER A 133 13.74 4.04 9.46
N SER A 134 13.55 4.91 8.45
CA SER A 134 13.55 6.36 8.62
C SER A 134 12.18 6.92 8.30
N ARG A 135 11.38 7.19 9.33
CA ARG A 135 10.04 7.80 9.21
C ARG A 135 10.07 9.09 8.40
N GLU A 136 11.10 9.93 8.61
CA GLU A 136 11.26 11.18 7.89
C GLU A 136 11.47 10.95 6.39
N ARG A 137 12.39 10.05 6.02
CA ARG A 137 12.69 9.77 4.62
C ARG A 137 11.54 9.06 3.93
N SER A 138 10.89 8.09 4.59
CA SER A 138 9.73 7.40 4.02
C SER A 138 8.56 8.36 3.78
N ALA A 139 8.27 9.23 4.75
CA ALA A 139 7.24 10.26 4.62
C ALA A 139 7.58 11.29 3.53
N HIS A 140 8.86 11.63 3.36
CA HIS A 140 9.28 12.53 2.29
C HIS A 140 9.09 11.92 0.90
N ILE A 141 9.49 10.66 0.70
CA ILE A 141 9.28 9.92 -0.56
C ILE A 141 7.79 9.80 -0.87
N ALA A 142 6.98 9.42 0.12
CA ALA A 142 5.54 9.33 -0.02
C ALA A 142 4.95 10.68 -0.48
N ARG A 143 5.37 11.78 0.15
CA ARG A 143 4.91 13.12 -0.21
C ARG A 143 5.30 13.55 -1.61
N ILE A 144 6.52 13.26 -2.06
CA ILE A 144 6.93 13.52 -3.46
C ILE A 144 6.00 12.81 -4.44
N ILE A 145 5.67 11.53 -4.18
CA ILE A 145 4.77 10.75 -5.04
C ILE A 145 3.36 11.34 -5.03
N LEU A 146 2.83 11.63 -3.83
CA LEU A 146 1.48 12.17 -3.66
C LEU A 146 1.33 13.61 -4.17
N ASP A 147 2.40 14.40 -4.18
CA ASP A 147 2.39 15.72 -4.81
C ASP A 147 2.12 15.64 -6.32
N GLY A 148 2.39 14.49 -6.96
CA GLY A 148 2.03 14.22 -8.36
C GLY A 148 0.52 14.08 -8.63
N LEU A 149 -0.30 13.95 -7.57
CA LEU A 149 -1.77 13.96 -7.65
C LEU A 149 -2.35 15.37 -7.57
N ARG A 150 -1.55 16.38 -7.21
CA ARG A 150 -2.04 17.76 -7.13
C ARG A 150 -2.51 18.26 -8.52
N PRO A 151 -3.42 19.25 -8.56
CA PRO A 151 -3.90 19.81 -9.80
C PRO A 151 -2.73 20.39 -10.60
N ARG A 152 -2.76 20.19 -11.92
CA ARG A 152 -1.79 20.83 -12.79
C ARG A 152 -2.27 22.24 -13.11
N PRO A 153 -1.41 23.27 -13.03
CA PRO A 153 -1.74 24.55 -13.60
C PRO A 153 -1.97 24.37 -15.11
N ALA A 154 -3.03 25.00 -15.61
CA ALA A 154 -3.33 25.07 -17.05
C ALA A 154 -2.26 25.85 -17.81
#